data_AF-A0A969BBG3-F1
#
_entry.id   AF-A0A969BBG3-F1
#
_cell.length_a   1.000
_cell.length_b   1.000
_cell.length_c   1.000
_cell.angle_alpha   90.00
_cell.angle_beta   90.00
_cell.angle_gamma   90.00
#
_symmetry.space_group_name_H-M   'P 1'
#
loop_
_entity.id
_entity.type
_entity.pdbx_description
1 polymer ?
#
loop_
_entity_poly.entity_id
_entity_poly.type
_entity_poly.pdbx_seq_one_letter_code
_entity_poly.pdbx_strand_id
1 'polypeptide(L)'
;MTPNPAIMQAVEKLNYRVTVGDVATQAGLNIEMANQGLLALATDAGGHLQVADTGDIVYLFPRNFRDVLRNKYLKLQLQEWWKKIWNVLFYLIRISFGVVLILSIVLIYVAIIFIISSASSDRDNDRDGNFGGGMRFFYFPDLFWFFSPNYNTGYRSQGRRQRENSELNFLEAIFSFLFGDGNPNLNLEERRYQEIATVIRNNGGAVVAEQITPYLDDIGETYQQEYEDYMLPVLTKFNGKPAVSPDGEIVYSFPELQVTATQKNPKSIPTYLKEFSWNFSKATSSQVMLSAGLGVVNFVGALILGGFLANGTVAREIGGLVAFVQGIYWLLLAYGAGFLLIPLVRYFWVKWRNDKISDRNHQRQARAKLIAAADEKLQQKINYAHQFATNTVIDKDNLAYSTETDLIEQELERSDQIDAEWRKRLEEGE
;
A
#
# COMPACT_ATOMS: atom_id res chain seq x y z
N MET A 1 -9.65 12.54 -8.43
CA MET A 1 -10.47 13.14 -9.51
C MET A 1 -10.36 14.65 -9.38
N THR A 2 -10.36 15.42 -10.47
CA THR A 2 -10.40 16.88 -10.36
C THR A 2 -11.81 17.30 -9.95
N PRO A 3 -12.01 18.08 -8.87
CA PRO A 3 -13.34 18.50 -8.46
C PRO A 3 -14.00 19.34 -9.56
N ASN A 4 -15.28 19.10 -9.83
CA ASN A 4 -16.00 19.85 -10.85
C ASN A 4 -16.12 21.33 -10.43
N PRO A 5 -15.60 22.29 -11.22
CA PRO A 5 -15.62 23.72 -10.87
C PRO A 5 -17.03 24.27 -10.70
N ALA A 6 -18.02 23.74 -11.43
CA ALA A 6 -19.42 24.16 -11.30
C ALA A 6 -19.99 23.82 -9.91
N ILE A 7 -19.68 22.63 -9.39
CA ILE A 7 -20.11 22.19 -8.05
C ILE A 7 -19.45 23.06 -6.98
N MET A 8 -18.14 23.33 -7.10
CA MET A 8 -17.44 24.19 -6.14
C MET A 8 -18.04 25.61 -6.09
N GLN A 9 -18.38 26.18 -7.25
CA GLN A 9 -19.02 27.50 -7.30
C GLN A 9 -20.44 27.49 -6.73
N ALA A 10 -21.22 26.42 -6.98
CA ALA A 10 -22.54 26.27 -6.40
C ALA A 10 -22.49 26.22 -4.87
N VAL A 11 -21.56 25.44 -4.29
CA VAL A 11 -21.34 25.35 -2.84
C VAL A 11 -21.02 26.73 -2.23
N GLU A 12 -20.17 27.53 -2.88
CA GLU A 12 -19.82 28.88 -2.40
C GLU A 12 -21.00 29.83 -2.44
N LYS A 13 -21.78 29.82 -3.54
CA LYS A 13 -22.97 30.67 -3.69
C LYS A 13 -24.06 30.33 -2.67
N LEU A 14 -24.16 29.06 -2.29
CA LEU A 14 -25.12 28.53 -1.33
C LEU A 14 -24.58 28.55 0.11
N ASN A 15 -23.61 29.41 0.41
CA ASN A 15 -23.05 29.61 1.76
C ASN A 15 -22.50 28.33 2.42
N TYR A 16 -21.89 27.43 1.63
CA TYR A 16 -21.19 26.23 2.10
C TYR A 16 -22.06 25.19 2.82
N ARG A 17 -23.38 25.35 2.83
CA ARG A 17 -24.34 24.39 3.40
C ARG A 17 -25.36 24.05 2.32
N VAL A 18 -25.29 22.84 1.78
CA VAL A 18 -26.00 22.49 0.54
C VAL A 18 -26.64 21.11 0.57
N THR A 19 -27.76 20.97 -0.13
CA THR A 19 -28.31 19.66 -0.51
C THR A 19 -27.88 19.29 -1.93
N VAL A 20 -28.05 18.01 -2.29
CA VAL A 20 -27.84 17.55 -3.67
C VAL A 20 -28.74 18.31 -4.66
N GLY A 21 -29.99 18.59 -4.24
CA GLY A 21 -30.97 19.32 -5.05
C GLY A 21 -30.58 20.77 -5.29
N ASP A 22 -30.08 21.47 -4.27
CA ASP A 22 -29.60 22.85 -4.40
C ASP A 22 -28.44 22.93 -5.39
N VAL A 23 -27.48 22.02 -5.28
CA VAL A 23 -26.31 21.97 -6.18
C VAL A 23 -26.72 21.63 -7.60
N ALA A 24 -27.60 20.64 -7.80
CA ALA A 24 -28.11 20.27 -9.12
C ALA A 24 -28.80 21.46 -9.81
N THR A 25 -29.64 22.18 -9.06
CA THR A 25 -30.38 23.36 -9.57
C THR A 25 -29.44 24.53 -9.85
N GLN A 26 -28.52 24.83 -8.94
CA GLN A 26 -27.61 25.97 -9.05
C GLN A 26 -26.50 25.77 -10.10
N ALA A 27 -26.05 24.52 -10.29
CA ALA A 27 -25.01 24.17 -11.25
C ALA A 27 -25.57 23.71 -12.61
N GLY A 28 -26.87 23.43 -12.71
CA GLY A 28 -27.51 22.90 -13.93
C GLY A 28 -27.06 21.48 -14.26
N LEU A 29 -26.80 20.64 -13.26
CA LEU A 29 -26.29 19.28 -13.42
C LEU A 29 -27.38 18.23 -13.21
N ASN A 30 -27.22 17.06 -13.84
CA ASN A 30 -28.02 15.88 -13.50
C ASN A 30 -27.82 15.55 -12.01
N ILE A 31 -28.90 15.15 -11.32
CA ILE A 31 -28.91 14.79 -9.89
C ILE A 31 -27.80 13.78 -9.57
N GLU A 32 -27.58 12.77 -10.40
CA GLU A 32 -26.55 11.75 -10.16
C GLU A 32 -25.14 12.33 -10.27
N MET A 33 -24.89 13.20 -11.25
CA MET A 33 -23.60 13.90 -11.39
C MET A 33 -23.37 14.89 -10.24
N ALA A 34 -24.42 15.59 -9.81
CA ALA A 34 -24.38 16.49 -8.67
C ALA A 34 -24.09 15.71 -7.38
N ASN A 35 -24.76 14.56 -7.17
CA ASN A 35 -24.54 13.68 -6.04
C ASN A 35 -23.09 13.18 -5.98
N GLN A 36 -22.63 12.52 -7.04
CA GLN A 36 -21.26 11.98 -7.11
C GLN A 36 -20.20 13.07 -6.94
N GLY A 37 -20.39 14.22 -7.59
CA GLY A 37 -19.44 15.32 -7.51
C GLY A 37 -19.45 16.03 -6.16
N LEU A 38 -20.60 16.17 -5.52
CA LEU A 38 -20.72 16.76 -4.17
C LEU A 38 -20.09 15.85 -3.11
N LEU A 39 -20.32 14.55 -3.22
CA LEU A 39 -19.77 13.54 -2.32
C LEU A 39 -18.25 13.40 -2.46
N ALA A 40 -17.74 13.43 -3.70
CA ALA A 40 -16.31 13.48 -3.98
C ALA A 40 -15.68 14.77 -3.42
N LEU A 41 -16.37 15.91 -3.57
CA LEU A 41 -15.93 17.19 -3.00
C LEU A 41 -15.92 17.13 -1.47
N ALA A 42 -16.94 16.55 -0.83
CA ALA A 42 -17.01 16.40 0.62
C ALA A 42 -15.86 15.52 1.13
N THR A 43 -15.60 14.40 0.45
CA THR A 43 -14.46 13.51 0.75
C THR A 43 -13.12 14.23 0.64
N ASP A 44 -12.93 15.03 -0.41
CA ASP A 44 -11.63 15.64 -0.68
C ASP A 44 -11.36 16.93 0.08
N ALA A 45 -12.41 17.69 0.39
CA ALA A 45 -12.33 19.01 1.00
C ALA A 45 -12.68 19.03 2.50
N GLY A 46 -13.05 17.88 3.07
CA GLY A 46 -13.40 17.74 4.49
C GLY A 46 -14.80 18.25 4.81
N GLY A 47 -15.79 17.89 4.00
CA GLY A 47 -17.19 18.19 4.26
C GLY A 47 -17.79 17.28 5.35
N HIS A 48 -18.82 17.78 6.01
CA HIS A 48 -19.57 17.08 7.06
C HIS A 48 -20.99 16.75 6.59
N LEU A 49 -21.55 15.65 7.09
CA LEU A 49 -22.95 15.29 6.91
C LEU A 49 -23.78 15.83 8.09
N GLN A 50 -24.87 16.51 7.79
CA GLN A 50 -25.88 16.92 8.76
C GLN A 50 -27.22 16.30 8.40
N VAL A 51 -27.91 15.79 9.42
CA VAL A 51 -29.23 15.19 9.30
C VAL A 51 -30.26 16.17 9.85
N ALA A 52 -31.32 16.42 9.08
CA ALA A 52 -32.49 17.16 9.54
C ALA A 52 -33.50 16.21 10.21
N ASP A 53 -34.36 16.75 11.08
CA ASP A 53 -35.45 16.00 11.74
C ASP A 53 -36.43 15.36 10.73
N THR A 54 -36.48 15.87 9.50
CA THR A 54 -37.27 15.35 8.38
C THR A 54 -36.63 14.13 7.70
N GLY A 55 -35.40 13.78 8.06
CA GLY A 55 -34.59 12.73 7.41
C GLY A 55 -33.78 13.22 6.21
N ASP A 56 -33.84 14.52 5.88
CA ASP A 56 -33.05 15.12 4.79
C ASP A 56 -31.59 15.31 5.17
N ILE A 57 -30.69 15.15 4.19
CA ILE A 57 -29.24 15.20 4.40
C ILE A 57 -28.67 16.46 3.76
N VAL A 58 -27.89 17.19 4.56
CA VAL A 58 -27.23 18.44 4.17
C VAL A 58 -25.73 18.29 4.31
N TYR A 59 -24.99 18.74 3.29
CA TYR A 59 -23.53 18.76 3.29
C TYR A 59 -23.03 20.13 3.75
N LEU A 60 -22.19 20.14 4.79
CA LEU A 60 -21.55 21.35 5.30
C LEU A 60 -20.06 21.36 4.93
N PHE A 61 -19.60 22.41 4.28
CA PHE A 61 -18.21 22.58 3.83
C PHE A 61 -17.47 23.63 4.66
N PRO A 62 -16.16 23.44 4.92
CA PRO A 62 -15.35 24.47 5.54
C PRO A 62 -15.14 25.64 4.57
N ARG A 63 -15.13 26.88 5.06
CA ARG A 63 -15.01 28.09 4.20
C ARG A 63 -13.71 28.13 3.39
N ASN A 64 -12.65 27.49 3.88
CA ASN A 64 -11.35 27.38 3.24
C ASN A 64 -11.18 26.09 2.41
N PHE A 65 -12.26 25.42 2.00
CA PHE A 65 -12.19 24.12 1.30
C PHE A 65 -11.32 24.16 0.04
N ARG A 66 -11.25 25.28 -0.68
CA ARG A 66 -10.38 25.44 -1.87
C ARG A 66 -8.89 25.32 -1.54
N ASP A 67 -8.45 25.90 -0.43
CA ASP A 67 -7.05 25.82 -0.01
C ASP A 67 -6.69 24.40 0.45
N VAL A 68 -7.63 23.72 1.13
CA VAL A 68 -7.50 22.31 1.51
C VAL A 68 -7.31 21.43 0.28
N LEU A 69 -8.13 21.62 -0.75
CA LEU A 69 -8.03 20.87 -2.02
C LEU A 69 -6.72 21.12 -2.75
N ARG A 70 -6.28 22.38 -2.87
CA ARG A 70 -5.02 22.73 -3.55
C ARG A 70 -3.82 22.07 -2.88
N ASN A 71 -3.75 22.15 -1.55
CA ASN A 71 -2.67 21.55 -0.78
C ASN A 71 -2.65 20.02 -0.91
N LYS A 72 -3.83 19.39 -0.92
CA LYS A 72 -3.96 17.94 -1.11
C LYS A 72 -3.46 17.51 -2.50
N TYR A 73 -3.87 18.22 -3.55
CA TYR A 73 -3.49 17.89 -4.93
C TYR A 73 -1.99 18.06 -5.19
N LEU A 74 -1.39 19.16 -4.70
CA LEU A 74 0.06 19.38 -4.80
C LEU A 74 0.85 18.27 -4.10
N LYS A 75 0.40 17.84 -2.92
CA LYS A 75 1.00 16.74 -2.19
C LYS A 75 0.93 15.42 -2.96
N LEU A 76 -0.22 15.11 -3.56
CA LEU A 76 -0.41 13.88 -4.35
C LEU A 76 0.49 13.86 -5.60
N GLN A 77 0.54 14.96 -6.36
CA GLN A 77 1.41 15.07 -7.53
C GLN A 77 2.90 14.92 -7.16
N LEU A 78 3.32 15.56 -6.08
CA LEU A 78 4.70 15.47 -5.61
C LEU A 78 5.02 14.04 -5.18
N GLN A 79 4.11 13.36 -4.47
CA GLN A 79 4.26 11.96 -4.07
C GLN A 79 4.37 11.01 -5.25
N GLU A 80 3.56 11.17 -6.30
CA GLU A 80 3.63 10.34 -7.50
C GLU A 80 4.95 10.51 -8.25
N TRP A 81 5.38 11.76 -8.43
CA TRP A 81 6.66 12.07 -9.06
C TRP A 81 7.83 11.52 -8.24
N TRP A 82 7.79 11.72 -6.92
CA TRP A 82 8.79 11.19 -6.00
C TRP A 82 8.84 9.66 -6.03
N LYS A 83 7.68 8.98 -6.09
CA LYS A 83 7.61 7.51 -6.18
C LYS A 83 8.27 6.98 -7.47
N LYS A 84 8.03 7.64 -8.61
CA LYS A 84 8.69 7.29 -9.88
C LYS A 84 10.21 7.45 -9.79
N ILE A 85 10.68 8.55 -9.23
CA ILE A 85 12.11 8.82 -9.04
C ILE A 85 12.74 7.80 -8.10
N TRP A 86 12.11 7.54 -6.96
CA TRP A 86 12.62 6.57 -6.00
C TRP A 86 12.69 5.16 -6.56
N ASN A 87 11.73 4.74 -7.38
CA ASN A 87 11.79 3.43 -8.03
C ASN A 87 13.03 3.29 -8.94
N VAL A 88 13.33 4.32 -9.75
CA VAL A 88 14.51 4.32 -10.63
C VAL A 88 15.80 4.47 -9.82
N LEU A 89 15.81 5.34 -8.82
CA LEU A 89 16.96 5.59 -7.97
C LEU A 89 17.33 4.34 -7.16
N PHE A 90 16.37 3.66 -6.54
CA PHE A 90 16.63 2.39 -5.85
C PHE A 90 17.10 1.30 -6.80
N TYR A 91 16.61 1.26 -8.04
CA TYR A 91 17.10 0.33 -9.04
C TYR A 91 18.58 0.57 -9.37
N LEU A 92 18.98 1.84 -9.59
CA LEU A 92 20.37 2.21 -9.88
C LEU A 92 21.31 2.01 -8.67
N ILE A 93 20.86 2.36 -7.47
CA ILE A 93 21.60 2.13 -6.22
C ILE A 93 21.79 0.62 -6.01
N ARG A 94 20.75 -0.19 -6.23
CA ARG A 94 20.80 -1.64 -6.08
C ARG A 94 21.84 -2.31 -6.98
N ILE A 95 21.92 -1.87 -8.24
CA ILE A 95 22.87 -2.37 -9.22
C ILE A 95 24.31 -1.97 -8.89
N SER A 96 24.52 -0.68 -8.61
CA SER A 96 25.86 -0.14 -8.37
C SER A 96 26.44 -0.65 -7.04
N PHE A 97 25.60 -0.85 -6.02
CA PHE A 97 26.05 -1.20 -4.68
C PHE A 97 26.87 -2.49 -4.61
N GLY A 98 26.40 -3.59 -5.23
CA GLY A 98 27.09 -4.87 -5.15
C GLY A 98 28.47 -4.86 -5.84
N VAL A 99 28.57 -4.15 -6.97
CA VAL A 99 29.83 -3.97 -7.70
C VAL A 99 30.80 -3.11 -6.89
N VAL A 100 30.31 -2.00 -6.33
CA VAL A 100 31.12 -1.12 -5.47
C VAL A 100 31.56 -1.86 -4.20
N LEU A 101 30.73 -2.75 -3.64
CA LEU A 101 31.11 -3.56 -2.47
C LEU A 101 32.34 -4.40 -2.76
N ILE A 102 32.30 -5.18 -3.84
CA ILE A 102 33.39 -6.07 -4.22
C ILE A 102 34.64 -5.26 -4.55
N LEU A 103 34.51 -4.19 -5.36
CA LEU A 103 35.63 -3.32 -5.70
C LEU A 103 36.24 -2.66 -4.46
N SER A 104 35.42 -2.22 -3.50
CA SER A 104 35.91 -1.58 -2.28
C SER A 104 36.76 -2.54 -1.45
N ILE A 105 36.27 -3.78 -1.26
CA ILE A 105 36.98 -4.82 -0.52
C ILE A 105 38.30 -5.14 -1.24
N VAL A 106 38.26 -5.42 -2.55
CA VAL A 106 39.46 -5.75 -3.33
C VAL A 106 40.49 -4.63 -3.26
N LEU A 107 40.09 -3.37 -3.47
CA LEU A 107 41.00 -2.23 -3.42
C LEU A 107 41.63 -2.04 -2.04
N ILE A 108 40.84 -2.17 -0.97
CA ILE A 108 41.33 -2.03 0.40
C ILE A 108 42.39 -3.10 0.69
N TYR A 109 42.07 -4.37 0.46
CA TYR A 109 42.98 -5.47 0.82
C TYR A 109 44.20 -5.54 -0.09
N VAL A 110 44.07 -5.30 -1.40
CA VAL A 110 45.22 -5.24 -2.32
C VAL A 110 46.17 -4.09 -1.94
N ALA A 111 45.64 -2.91 -1.59
CA ALA A 111 46.46 -1.79 -1.14
C ALA A 111 47.19 -2.10 0.17
N ILE A 112 46.51 -2.71 1.15
CA ILE A 112 47.13 -3.13 2.41
C ILE A 112 48.27 -4.13 2.16
N ILE A 113 48.04 -5.16 1.35
CA ILE A 113 49.06 -6.18 1.04
C ILE A 113 50.28 -5.53 0.40
N PHE A 114 50.07 -4.65 -0.58
CA PHE A 114 51.14 -3.97 -1.29
C PHE A 114 51.97 -3.04 -0.39
N ILE A 115 51.30 -2.30 0.51
CA ILE A 115 51.96 -1.46 1.52
C ILE A 115 52.81 -2.32 2.48
N ILE A 116 52.29 -3.46 2.93
CA ILE A 116 53.03 -4.35 3.85
C ILE A 116 54.22 -5.00 3.14
N SER A 117 54.04 -5.52 1.92
CA SER A 117 55.11 -6.21 1.19
C SER A 117 56.28 -5.30 0.81
N SER A 118 55.99 -4.01 0.58
CA SER A 118 57.01 -3.01 0.25
C SER A 118 57.76 -2.50 1.49
N ALA A 119 57.13 -2.53 2.67
CA ALA A 119 57.83 -2.26 3.94
C ALA A 119 58.79 -3.39 4.37
N SER A 120 58.71 -4.57 3.74
CA SER A 120 59.53 -5.75 4.05
C SER A 120 60.68 -6.01 3.07
N SER A 121 61.03 -5.07 2.20
CA SER A 121 62.17 -5.21 1.27
C SER A 121 63.52 -4.93 1.95
N ASP A 122 63.85 -5.72 2.97
CA ASP A 122 65.22 -5.96 3.43
C ASP A 122 65.21 -7.20 4.34
N ARG A 123 65.24 -8.37 3.71
CA ARG A 123 65.72 -9.64 4.26
C ARG A 123 65.69 -10.68 3.15
N ASP A 124 66.81 -10.81 2.44
CA ASP A 124 67.17 -12.06 1.80
C ASP A 124 67.23 -13.15 2.88
N ASN A 125 66.35 -14.12 2.78
CA ASN A 125 66.72 -15.51 3.06
C ASN A 125 65.70 -16.44 2.43
N ASP A 126 66.23 -17.33 1.59
CA ASP A 126 65.54 -18.47 1.02
C ASP A 126 64.78 -19.25 2.10
N ARG A 127 63.46 -19.32 1.94
CA ARG A 127 62.67 -20.37 2.58
C ARG A 127 61.55 -20.79 1.66
N ASP A 128 61.86 -21.88 0.95
CA ASP A 128 60.90 -22.82 0.41
C ASP A 128 59.86 -23.15 1.49
N GLY A 129 58.60 -22.88 1.18
CA GLY A 129 57.49 -22.84 2.11
C GLY A 129 56.19 -23.04 1.35
N ASN A 130 55.98 -24.29 0.94
CA ASN A 130 54.74 -24.85 0.41
C ASN A 130 53.49 -24.26 1.11
N PHE A 131 52.86 -23.25 0.50
CA PHE A 131 51.55 -22.72 0.91
C PHE A 131 50.43 -23.57 0.30
N GLY A 132 50.43 -24.86 0.66
CA GLY A 132 49.29 -25.75 0.49
C GLY A 132 48.35 -25.58 1.68
N GLY A 133 47.46 -24.59 1.63
CA GLY A 133 46.46 -24.31 2.66
C GLY A 133 45.15 -23.89 2.01
N GLY A 134 44.25 -24.85 1.80
CA GLY A 134 43.07 -24.73 0.95
C GLY A 134 42.15 -23.54 1.23
N MET A 135 42.03 -22.66 0.24
CA MET A 135 40.93 -21.71 0.11
C MET A 135 39.76 -22.38 -0.64
N ARG A 136 39.10 -23.35 0.01
CA ARG A 136 37.81 -23.90 -0.46
C ARG A 136 36.68 -23.28 0.36
N PHE A 137 36.39 -22.00 0.13
CA PHE A 137 35.22 -21.35 0.74
C PHE A 137 34.55 -20.29 -0.14
N PHE A 138 34.59 -20.41 -1.48
CA PHE A 138 33.73 -19.56 -2.31
C PHE A 138 33.25 -20.35 -3.52
N TYR A 139 32.16 -21.09 -3.33
CA TYR A 139 31.29 -21.48 -4.44
C TYR A 139 30.63 -20.19 -4.94
N PHE A 140 30.89 -19.82 -6.19
CA PHE A 140 30.19 -18.75 -6.91
C PHE A 140 29.21 -19.39 -7.91
N PRO A 141 27.91 -19.57 -7.58
CA PRO A 141 26.93 -19.93 -8.57
C PRO A 141 26.45 -18.68 -9.31
N ASP A 142 26.55 -18.77 -10.64
CA ASP A 142 25.81 -18.02 -11.67
C ASP A 142 25.66 -16.50 -11.50
N LEU A 143 26.71 -15.76 -11.90
CA LEU A 143 26.76 -14.29 -11.92
C LEU A 143 25.95 -13.65 -13.07
N PHE A 144 25.44 -14.42 -14.03
CA PHE A 144 24.90 -13.89 -15.29
C PHE A 144 23.39 -13.58 -15.26
N TRP A 145 22.68 -13.97 -14.21
CA TRP A 145 21.25 -13.70 -14.06
C TRP A 145 20.91 -12.20 -13.85
N PHE A 146 21.92 -11.39 -13.50
CA PHE A 146 21.86 -9.92 -13.36
C PHE A 146 21.38 -9.18 -14.63
N PHE A 147 21.53 -9.80 -15.81
CA PHE A 147 21.14 -9.23 -17.09
C PHE A 147 19.73 -9.59 -17.55
N SER A 148 18.96 -10.34 -16.75
CA SER A 148 17.61 -10.76 -17.16
C SER A 148 16.58 -9.62 -16.98
N PRO A 149 15.91 -9.16 -18.05
CA PRO A 149 15.01 -7.99 -18.00
C PRO A 149 13.67 -8.25 -17.31
N ASN A 150 13.43 -9.48 -16.86
CA ASN A 150 12.11 -9.94 -16.49
C ASN A 150 12.09 -10.57 -15.10
N TYR A 151 12.32 -9.74 -14.09
CA TYR A 151 11.78 -9.97 -12.75
C TYR A 151 10.71 -8.92 -12.45
N ASN A 152 9.67 -8.93 -13.27
CA ASN A 152 8.37 -8.48 -12.81
C ASN A 152 7.95 -9.50 -11.74
N THR A 153 7.98 -9.10 -10.47
CA THR A 153 7.40 -9.86 -9.36
C THR A 153 5.93 -10.07 -9.67
N GLY A 154 5.65 -11.16 -10.39
CA GLY A 154 4.31 -11.63 -10.63
C GLY A 154 3.64 -11.85 -9.30
N TYR A 155 2.47 -11.24 -9.17
CA TYR A 155 1.39 -11.68 -8.30
C TYR A 155 1.38 -13.20 -8.14
N ARG A 156 1.99 -13.71 -7.08
CA ARG A 156 1.68 -15.05 -6.58
C ARG A 156 0.63 -14.87 -5.51
N SER A 157 -0.60 -14.93 -6.00
CA SER A 157 -1.82 -15.23 -5.29
C SER A 157 -1.55 -16.12 -4.08
N GLN A 158 -2.00 -15.59 -2.95
CA GLN A 158 -2.01 -16.19 -1.64
C GLN A 158 -2.86 -17.47 -1.70
N GLY A 159 -2.19 -18.61 -1.90
CA GLY A 159 -2.91 -19.85 -2.17
C GLY A 159 -2.01 -21.07 -2.38
N ARG A 160 -1.00 -21.27 -1.53
CA ARG A 160 -0.49 -22.61 -1.16
C ARG A 160 0.61 -22.48 -0.11
N ARG A 161 0.45 -23.28 0.95
CA ARG A 161 1.48 -23.59 1.92
C ARG A 161 2.68 -24.19 1.19
N GLN A 162 3.74 -23.42 1.01
CA GLN A 162 5.06 -23.98 0.79
C GLN A 162 6.07 -23.06 1.48
N ARG A 163 6.39 -23.44 2.72
CA ARG A 163 7.65 -23.07 3.36
C ARG A 163 8.74 -23.70 2.50
N GLU A 164 9.31 -22.94 1.58
CA GLU A 164 10.64 -23.24 1.07
C GLU A 164 11.54 -22.10 1.50
N ASN A 165 12.38 -22.42 2.48
CA ASN A 165 13.58 -21.68 2.82
C ASN A 165 14.54 -21.77 1.63
N SER A 166 14.20 -21.14 0.53
CA SER A 166 15.18 -20.77 -0.49
C SER A 166 16.06 -19.72 0.17
N GLU A 167 17.16 -20.16 0.80
CA GLU A 167 18.18 -19.27 1.35
C GLU A 167 18.54 -18.23 0.28
N LEU A 168 18.43 -16.95 0.62
CA LEU A 168 18.76 -15.87 -0.32
C LEU A 168 20.20 -16.05 -0.80
N ASN A 169 20.49 -15.69 -2.05
CA ASN A 169 21.89 -15.66 -2.48
C ASN A 169 22.68 -14.66 -1.59
N PHE A 170 23.98 -14.85 -1.42
CA PHE A 170 24.81 -14.03 -0.52
C PHE A 170 24.66 -12.51 -0.77
N LEU A 171 24.70 -12.08 -2.04
CA LEU A 171 24.50 -10.67 -2.38
C LEU A 171 23.06 -10.20 -2.16
N GLU A 172 22.07 -11.09 -2.32
CA GLU A 172 20.67 -10.81 -2.02
C GLU A 172 20.43 -10.69 -0.52
N ALA A 173 21.08 -11.52 0.29
CA ALA A 173 21.11 -11.40 1.73
C ALA A 173 21.73 -10.08 2.19
N ILE A 174 22.87 -9.67 1.60
CA ILE A 174 23.48 -8.37 1.89
C ILE A 174 22.54 -7.23 1.47
N PHE A 175 21.91 -7.32 0.30
CA PHE A 175 20.97 -6.32 -0.18
C PHE A 175 19.75 -6.21 0.74
N SER A 176 19.16 -7.34 1.13
CA SER A 176 18.05 -7.40 2.08
C SER A 176 18.47 -6.87 3.46
N PHE A 177 19.67 -7.21 3.92
CA PHE A 177 20.26 -6.64 5.13
C PHE A 177 20.45 -5.13 5.06
N LEU A 178 20.85 -4.56 3.92
CA LEU A 178 21.14 -3.13 3.80
C LEU A 178 19.91 -2.27 3.48
N PHE A 179 19.09 -2.68 2.53
CA PHE A 179 17.93 -1.92 2.04
C PHE A 179 16.56 -2.49 2.40
N GLY A 180 16.47 -3.80 2.63
CA GLY A 180 15.24 -4.49 3.03
C GLY A 180 14.45 -4.98 1.83
N ASP A 181 13.29 -5.57 2.07
CA ASP A 181 12.54 -6.31 1.04
C ASP A 181 11.30 -5.57 0.51
N GLY A 182 11.16 -4.29 0.87
CA GLY A 182 10.05 -3.43 0.47
C GLY A 182 8.86 -3.42 1.44
N ASN A 183 7.83 -2.64 1.09
CA ASN A 183 6.64 -2.46 1.91
C ASN A 183 5.73 -3.70 1.85
N PRO A 184 5.43 -4.39 2.96
CA PRO A 184 4.55 -5.56 2.94
C PRO A 184 3.06 -5.20 2.72
N ASN A 185 2.70 -3.91 2.81
CA ASN A 185 1.35 -3.39 2.69
C ASN A 185 1.15 -2.51 1.44
N LEU A 186 1.82 -2.81 0.32
CA LEU A 186 1.66 -2.03 -0.92
C LEU A 186 0.22 -2.01 -1.44
N ASN A 187 -0.49 -3.13 -1.35
CA ASN A 187 -1.87 -3.27 -1.83
C ASN A 187 -2.90 -3.05 -0.71
N LEU A 188 -2.52 -2.35 0.36
CA LEU A 188 -3.39 -2.15 1.53
C LEU A 188 -4.70 -1.46 1.17
N GLU A 189 -4.62 -0.42 0.34
CA GLU A 189 -5.80 0.36 -0.08
C GLU A 189 -6.74 -0.46 -0.96
N GLU A 190 -6.18 -1.20 -1.93
CA GLU A 190 -6.97 -2.09 -2.78
C GLU A 190 -7.66 -3.17 -1.93
N ARG A 191 -6.91 -3.82 -1.04
CA ARG A 191 -7.44 -4.82 -0.12
C ARG A 191 -8.49 -4.23 0.81
N ARG A 192 -8.28 -3.02 1.33
CA ARG A 192 -9.25 -2.29 2.17
C ARG A 192 -10.59 -2.19 1.46
N TYR A 193 -10.61 -1.62 0.25
CA TYR A 193 -11.85 -1.43 -0.47
C TYR A 193 -12.49 -2.76 -0.91
N GLN A 194 -11.68 -3.77 -1.24
CA GLN A 194 -12.21 -5.13 -1.50
C GLN A 194 -12.88 -5.75 -0.26
N GLU A 195 -12.26 -5.61 0.91
CA GLU A 195 -12.82 -6.08 2.18
C GLU A 195 -14.10 -5.31 2.53
N ILE A 196 -14.09 -3.97 2.44
CA ILE A 196 -15.26 -3.11 2.66
C ILE A 196 -16.41 -3.49 1.72
N ALA A 197 -16.15 -3.64 0.42
CA ALA A 197 -17.17 -4.07 -0.53
C ALA A 197 -17.75 -5.45 -0.19
N THR A 198 -16.90 -6.35 0.33
CA THR A 198 -17.33 -7.68 0.75
C THR A 198 -18.17 -7.63 2.02
N VAL A 199 -17.84 -6.76 2.99
CA VAL A 199 -18.69 -6.48 4.16
C VAL A 199 -20.06 -6.00 3.72
N ILE A 200 -20.10 -4.97 2.86
CA ILE A 200 -21.35 -4.40 2.35
C ILE A 200 -22.19 -5.47 1.65
N ARG A 201 -21.57 -6.26 0.77
CA ARG A 201 -22.25 -7.37 0.07
C ARG A 201 -22.76 -8.44 1.01
N ASN A 202 -21.97 -8.85 2.01
CA ASN A 202 -22.38 -9.86 2.98
C ASN A 202 -23.60 -9.38 3.82
N ASN A 203 -23.83 -8.07 3.93
CA ASN A 203 -25.00 -7.47 4.58
C ASN A 203 -26.13 -7.12 3.58
N GLY A 204 -26.09 -7.62 2.34
CA GLY A 204 -27.12 -7.35 1.34
C GLY A 204 -27.12 -5.90 0.83
N GLY A 205 -25.96 -5.25 0.85
CA GLY A 205 -25.76 -3.91 0.32
C GLY A 205 -26.24 -2.77 1.20
N ALA A 206 -26.61 -3.02 2.45
CA ALA A 206 -26.89 -1.96 3.42
C ALA A 206 -26.11 -2.19 4.71
N VAL A 207 -25.50 -1.13 5.26
CA VAL A 207 -24.62 -1.21 6.43
C VAL A 207 -24.75 0.05 7.30
N VAL A 208 -24.37 -0.08 8.56
CA VAL A 208 -24.14 1.05 9.46
C VAL A 208 -22.66 1.44 9.44
N ALA A 209 -22.33 2.69 9.80
CA ALA A 209 -20.94 3.16 9.77
C ALA A 209 -20.00 2.29 10.61
N GLU A 210 -20.48 1.85 11.78
CA GLU A 210 -19.75 1.04 12.75
C GLU A 210 -19.24 -0.25 12.12
N GLN A 211 -20.02 -0.91 11.25
CA GLN A 211 -19.63 -2.13 10.55
C GLN A 211 -18.42 -1.94 9.61
N ILE A 212 -18.16 -0.71 9.17
CA ILE A 212 -17.06 -0.38 8.25
C ILE A 212 -15.81 0.11 9.00
N THR A 213 -15.97 0.68 10.20
CA THR A 213 -14.86 1.23 11.00
C THR A 213 -13.67 0.29 11.26
N PRO A 214 -13.80 -1.06 11.32
CA PRO A 214 -12.65 -1.96 11.49
C PRO A 214 -11.73 -2.03 10.26
N TYR A 215 -12.15 -1.49 9.13
CA TYR A 215 -11.38 -1.51 7.87
C TYR A 215 -10.76 -0.15 7.55
N LEU A 216 -11.07 0.89 8.32
CA LEU A 216 -10.56 2.24 8.12
C LEU A 216 -9.29 2.50 8.96
N ASP A 217 -8.41 3.38 8.47
CA ASP A 217 -7.15 3.72 9.14
C ASP A 217 -7.39 4.73 10.26
N ASP A 218 -7.95 5.86 9.86
CA ASP A 218 -8.24 7.00 10.70
C ASP A 218 -9.72 7.34 10.52
N ILE A 219 -10.43 7.47 11.63
CA ILE A 219 -11.85 7.85 11.66
C ILE A 219 -12.02 9.31 12.11
N GLY A 220 -10.91 10.06 12.21
CA GLY A 220 -10.91 11.46 12.58
C GLY A 220 -10.98 11.69 14.09
N GLU A 221 -11.08 12.96 14.47
CA GLU A 221 -11.33 13.37 15.86
C GLU A 221 -12.74 13.00 16.31
N THR A 222 -13.03 13.08 17.61
CA THR A 222 -14.32 12.67 18.19
C THR A 222 -15.53 13.31 17.50
N TYR A 223 -15.44 14.59 17.12
CA TYR A 223 -16.53 15.27 16.42
C TYR A 223 -16.75 14.72 15.00
N GLN A 224 -15.69 14.32 14.29
CA GLN A 224 -15.79 13.73 12.93
C GLN A 224 -16.37 12.32 12.97
N GLN A 225 -16.14 11.62 14.08
CA GLN A 225 -16.73 10.30 14.33
C GLN A 225 -18.23 10.41 14.58
N GLU A 226 -18.68 11.47 15.27
CA GLU A 226 -20.10 11.73 15.53
C GLU A 226 -20.90 12.02 14.24
N TYR A 227 -20.30 12.70 13.27
CA TYR A 227 -20.89 12.95 11.95
C TYR A 227 -20.63 11.84 10.92
N GLU A 228 -19.96 10.76 11.33
CA GLU A 228 -19.64 9.61 10.48
C GLU A 228 -18.91 10.00 9.16
N ASP A 229 -18.12 11.09 9.18
CA ASP A 229 -17.45 11.66 7.99
C ASP A 229 -16.55 10.65 7.28
N TYR A 230 -16.02 9.70 8.05
CA TYR A 230 -15.18 8.61 7.56
C TYR A 230 -15.90 7.67 6.57
N MET A 231 -17.23 7.76 6.43
CA MET A 231 -18.01 7.03 5.44
C MET A 231 -18.01 7.71 4.06
N LEU A 232 -17.75 9.02 3.97
CA LEU A 232 -17.76 9.76 2.69
C LEU A 232 -16.87 9.13 1.58
N PRO A 233 -15.62 8.68 1.87
CA PRO A 233 -14.82 7.99 0.87
C PRO A 233 -15.46 6.67 0.40
N VAL A 234 -16.11 5.94 1.31
CA VAL A 234 -16.77 4.65 1.00
C VAL A 234 -17.99 4.88 0.12
N LEU A 235 -18.82 5.88 0.46
CA LEU A 235 -19.97 6.27 -0.34
C LEU A 235 -19.53 6.71 -1.74
N THR A 236 -18.47 7.53 -1.84
CA THR A 236 -17.93 7.98 -3.14
C THR A 236 -17.43 6.80 -3.96
N LYS A 237 -16.77 5.81 -3.34
CA LYS A 237 -16.16 4.68 -4.04
C LYS A 237 -17.19 3.70 -4.61
N PHE A 238 -18.29 3.49 -3.91
CA PHE A 238 -19.30 2.46 -4.23
C PHE A 238 -20.68 3.03 -4.58
N ASN A 239 -20.75 4.34 -4.83
CA ASN A 239 -22.00 5.06 -5.09
C ASN A 239 -23.09 4.82 -4.03
N GLY A 240 -22.68 4.86 -2.76
CA GLY A 240 -23.57 4.66 -1.63
C GLY A 240 -24.43 5.89 -1.33
N LYS A 241 -25.61 5.66 -0.79
CA LYS A 241 -26.59 6.69 -0.40
C LYS A 241 -26.86 6.59 1.10
N PRO A 242 -26.64 7.67 1.86
CA PRO A 242 -27.05 7.72 3.25
C PRO A 242 -28.58 7.86 3.35
N ALA A 243 -29.16 7.20 4.35
CA ALA A 243 -30.56 7.28 4.72
C ALA A 243 -30.66 7.40 6.24
N VAL A 244 -31.71 8.02 6.74
CA VAL A 244 -31.87 8.35 8.16
C VAL A 244 -32.95 7.45 8.75
N SER A 245 -32.73 6.97 9.98
CA SER A 245 -33.73 6.24 10.74
C SER A 245 -34.73 7.17 11.41
N PRO A 246 -35.92 6.69 11.81
CA PRO A 246 -36.86 7.48 12.61
C PRO A 246 -36.24 8.03 13.91
N ASP A 247 -35.20 7.37 14.41
CA ASP A 247 -34.45 7.76 15.62
C ASP A 247 -33.31 8.76 15.33
N GLY A 248 -33.15 9.21 14.08
CA GLY A 248 -32.11 10.15 13.66
C GLY A 248 -30.74 9.53 13.38
N GLU A 249 -30.63 8.20 13.34
CA GLU A 249 -29.38 7.49 13.06
C GLU A 249 -29.16 7.34 11.55
N ILE A 250 -27.90 7.36 11.10
CA ILE A 250 -27.57 7.21 9.69
C ILE A 250 -27.31 5.74 9.35
N VAL A 251 -27.92 5.29 8.25
CA VAL A 251 -27.63 4.01 7.60
C VAL A 251 -27.24 4.24 6.16
N TYR A 252 -26.46 3.33 5.59
CA TYR A 252 -25.90 3.49 4.25
C TYR A 252 -26.32 2.36 3.35
N SER A 253 -27.00 2.68 2.26
CA SER A 253 -27.40 1.75 1.22
C SER A 253 -26.47 1.87 0.02
N PHE A 254 -26.12 0.74 -0.59
CA PHE A 254 -25.22 0.61 -1.73
C PHE A 254 -25.90 -0.21 -2.83
N PRO A 255 -26.80 0.40 -3.61
CA PRO A 255 -27.59 -0.30 -4.63
C PRO A 255 -26.72 -1.07 -5.64
N GLU A 256 -25.58 -0.49 -6.03
CA GLU A 256 -24.64 -1.10 -6.99
C GLU A 256 -23.97 -2.38 -6.47
N LEU A 257 -24.00 -2.62 -5.15
CA LEU A 257 -23.45 -3.82 -4.53
C LEU A 257 -24.52 -4.88 -4.23
N GLN A 258 -25.81 -4.58 -4.46
CA GLN A 258 -26.94 -5.49 -4.25
C GLN A 258 -27.23 -6.39 -5.45
N VAL A 259 -26.76 -6.00 -6.64
CA VAL A 259 -27.02 -6.70 -7.91
C VAL A 259 -25.81 -7.55 -8.30
N THR A 260 -26.04 -8.81 -8.66
CA THR A 260 -24.99 -9.74 -9.06
C THR A 260 -25.40 -10.58 -10.28
N ALA A 261 -24.49 -10.84 -11.20
CA ALA A 261 -24.75 -11.73 -12.36
C ALA A 261 -24.67 -13.23 -12.02
N THR A 262 -24.29 -13.58 -10.78
CA THR A 262 -24.15 -14.97 -10.34
C THR A 262 -24.33 -15.02 -8.84
N GLN A 263 -25.13 -15.96 -8.36
CA GLN A 263 -25.30 -16.18 -6.93
C GLN A 263 -23.94 -16.51 -6.30
N LYS A 264 -23.47 -15.63 -5.41
CA LYS A 264 -22.22 -15.81 -4.67
C LYS A 264 -22.54 -16.03 -3.21
N ASN A 265 -22.05 -17.13 -2.66
CA ASN A 265 -22.10 -17.38 -1.23
C ASN A 265 -21.36 -16.26 -0.45
N PRO A 266 -21.81 -15.95 0.78
CA PRO A 266 -21.10 -15.02 1.66
C PRO A 266 -19.62 -15.41 1.75
N LYS A 267 -18.74 -14.44 1.48
CA LYS A 267 -17.31 -14.69 1.56
C LYS A 267 -16.85 -14.53 3.00
N SER A 268 -16.09 -15.50 3.49
CA SER A 268 -15.37 -15.36 4.76
C SER A 268 -14.36 -14.21 4.66
N ILE A 269 -14.53 -13.19 5.49
CA ILE A 269 -13.65 -12.04 5.57
C ILE A 269 -13.00 -11.95 6.96
N PRO A 270 -11.77 -11.40 7.07
CA PRO A 270 -11.20 -11.04 8.35
C PRO A 270 -12.12 -10.05 9.09
N THR A 271 -12.22 -10.16 10.40
CA THR A 271 -13.06 -9.27 11.24
C THR A 271 -12.60 -7.80 11.20
N TYR A 272 -11.35 -7.54 10.80
CA TYR A 272 -10.79 -6.20 10.65
C TYR A 272 -9.63 -6.21 9.64
N LEU A 273 -9.30 -5.04 9.08
CA LEU A 273 -8.17 -4.88 8.17
C LEU A 273 -6.85 -4.99 8.92
N LYS A 274 -6.14 -6.11 8.74
CA LYS A 274 -4.85 -6.36 9.40
C LYS A 274 -3.66 -5.95 8.52
N GLU A 275 -2.94 -4.92 8.94
CA GLU A 275 -1.64 -4.57 8.35
C GLU A 275 -0.55 -5.55 8.79
N PHE A 276 0.36 -5.86 7.87
CA PHE A 276 1.51 -6.71 8.13
C PHE A 276 2.69 -5.88 8.66
N SER A 277 3.42 -6.41 9.64
CA SER A 277 4.65 -5.80 10.14
C SER A 277 5.75 -5.84 9.08
N TRP A 278 6.59 -4.81 9.06
CA TRP A 278 7.82 -4.78 8.29
C TRP A 278 8.82 -5.76 8.90
N ASN A 279 9.29 -6.69 8.08
CA ASN A 279 10.44 -7.51 8.42
C ASN A 279 11.71 -6.70 8.14
N PHE A 280 12.68 -6.77 9.04
CA PHE A 280 13.95 -6.10 8.83
C PHE A 280 14.66 -6.64 7.58
N SER A 281 14.67 -7.96 7.43
CA SER A 281 15.21 -8.65 6.27
C SER A 281 14.56 -10.04 6.15
N LYS A 282 14.41 -10.54 4.93
CA LYS A 282 14.07 -11.93 4.61
C LYS A 282 15.26 -12.88 4.76
N ALA A 283 16.47 -12.34 4.90
CA ALA A 283 17.67 -13.14 5.11
C ALA A 283 17.60 -13.90 6.43
N THR A 284 18.18 -15.09 6.47
CA THR A 284 18.27 -15.87 7.70
C THR A 284 19.18 -15.17 8.72
N SER A 285 19.08 -15.54 10.01
CA SER A 285 19.91 -14.91 11.05
C SER A 285 21.41 -15.11 10.80
N SER A 286 21.82 -16.24 10.23
CA SER A 286 23.22 -16.48 9.83
C SER A 286 23.64 -15.58 8.68
N GLN A 287 22.79 -15.38 7.67
CA GLN A 287 23.04 -14.48 6.55
C GLN A 287 23.13 -13.01 6.98
N VAL A 288 22.28 -12.57 7.90
CA VAL A 288 22.37 -11.24 8.51
C VAL A 288 23.68 -11.07 9.27
N MET A 289 24.07 -12.07 10.07
CA MET A 289 25.34 -12.06 10.80
C MET A 289 26.55 -12.00 9.86
N LEU A 290 26.56 -12.79 8.80
CA LEU A 290 27.63 -12.77 7.78
C LEU A 290 27.68 -11.43 7.04
N SER A 291 26.52 -10.87 6.70
CA SER A 291 26.45 -9.55 6.05
C SER A 291 27.01 -8.46 6.96
N ALA A 292 26.57 -8.43 8.21
CA ALA A 292 27.08 -7.49 9.21
C ALA A 292 28.59 -7.67 9.44
N GLY A 293 29.05 -8.92 9.56
CA GLY A 293 30.47 -9.26 9.70
C GLY A 293 31.31 -8.77 8.53
N LEU A 294 30.84 -8.96 7.29
CA LEU A 294 31.50 -8.43 6.09
C LEU A 294 31.62 -6.90 6.15
N GLY A 295 30.56 -6.22 6.58
CA GLY A 295 30.56 -4.77 6.79
C GLY A 295 31.60 -4.31 7.80
N VAL A 296 31.69 -5.00 8.94
CA VAL A 296 32.68 -4.71 9.99
C VAL A 296 34.09 -4.93 9.46
N VAL A 297 34.35 -6.04 8.79
CA VAL A 297 35.65 -6.37 8.18
C VAL A 297 36.05 -5.33 7.13
N ASN A 298 35.11 -4.89 6.29
CA ASN A 298 35.37 -3.85 5.28
C ASN A 298 35.69 -2.50 5.93
N PHE A 299 34.90 -2.09 6.93
CA PHE A 299 35.10 -0.82 7.63
C PHE A 299 36.41 -0.80 8.43
N VAL A 300 36.72 -1.87 9.16
CA VAL A 300 38.00 -1.99 9.89
C VAL A 300 39.18 -2.03 8.91
N GLY A 301 39.06 -2.74 7.78
CA GLY A 301 40.07 -2.71 6.72
C GLY A 301 40.32 -1.29 6.20
N ALA A 302 39.27 -0.51 5.97
CA ALA A 302 39.40 0.90 5.59
C ALA A 302 40.08 1.75 6.68
N LEU A 303 39.81 1.52 7.96
CA LEU A 303 40.49 2.23 9.05
C LEU A 303 41.99 1.88 9.12
N ILE A 304 42.34 0.60 9.00
CA ILE A 304 43.73 0.12 8.98
C ILE A 304 44.48 0.74 7.79
N LEU A 305 43.88 0.69 6.59
CA LEU A 305 44.41 1.34 5.40
C LEU A 305 44.64 2.84 5.61
N GLY A 306 43.71 3.53 6.28
CA GLY A 306 43.86 4.94 6.64
C GLY A 306 45.06 5.20 7.52
N GLY A 307 45.30 4.33 8.51
CA GLY A 307 46.50 4.39 9.35
C GLY A 307 47.79 4.24 8.54
N PHE A 308 47.84 3.30 7.60
CA PHE A 308 48.99 3.13 6.71
C PHE A 308 49.22 4.31 5.77
N LEU A 309 48.15 4.88 5.20
CA LEU A 309 48.22 6.05 4.31
C LEU A 309 48.66 7.32 5.07
N ALA A 310 48.24 7.49 6.32
CA ALA A 310 48.58 8.65 7.14
C ALA A 310 50.06 8.68 7.56
N ASN A 311 50.68 7.51 7.72
CA ASN A 311 52.08 7.39 8.15
C ASN A 311 53.11 7.75 7.06
N GLY A 312 52.67 8.11 5.84
CA GLY A 312 53.43 8.90 4.87
C GLY A 312 54.70 8.28 4.27
N THR A 313 55.13 7.10 4.72
CA THR A 313 56.39 6.47 4.31
C THR A 313 56.30 5.73 2.97
N VAL A 314 55.10 5.54 2.41
CA VAL A 314 54.88 4.66 1.24
C VAL A 314 54.41 5.41 -0.02
N ALA A 315 53.86 6.62 0.13
CA ALA A 315 53.27 7.36 -0.99
C ALA A 315 54.28 8.01 -1.95
N ARG A 316 55.57 8.14 -1.57
CA ARG A 316 56.59 8.80 -2.41
C ARG A 316 57.44 7.86 -3.26
N GLU A 317 57.52 6.58 -2.94
CA GLU A 317 58.39 5.63 -3.68
C GLU A 317 57.63 4.43 -4.29
N ILE A 318 56.35 4.22 -3.96
CA ILE A 318 55.71 2.91 -4.17
C ILE A 318 54.34 3.03 -4.89
N GLY A 319 54.39 3.21 -6.22
CA GLY A 319 53.36 2.73 -7.18
C GLY A 319 52.04 3.53 -7.33
N GLY A 320 51.56 3.63 -8.58
CA GLY A 320 50.34 4.39 -8.96
C GLY A 320 49.02 3.89 -8.34
N LEU A 321 48.93 2.63 -7.92
CA LEU A 321 47.73 2.07 -7.27
C LEU A 321 47.51 2.66 -5.87
N VAL A 322 48.56 2.80 -5.07
CA VAL A 322 48.46 3.33 -3.69
C VAL A 322 48.06 4.81 -3.72
N ALA A 323 48.64 5.59 -4.63
CA ALA A 323 48.26 6.99 -4.84
C ALA A 323 46.80 7.15 -5.27
N PHE A 324 46.30 6.27 -6.15
CA PHE A 324 44.89 6.26 -6.53
C PHE A 324 43.98 5.95 -5.34
N VAL A 325 44.30 4.91 -4.56
CA VAL A 325 43.53 4.51 -3.36
C VAL A 325 43.53 5.63 -2.31
N GLN A 326 44.65 6.34 -2.14
CA GLN A 326 44.72 7.51 -1.27
C GLN A 326 43.75 8.62 -1.72
N GLY A 327 43.63 8.86 -3.03
CA GLY A 327 42.70 9.84 -3.58
C GLY A 327 41.23 9.51 -3.33
N ILE A 328 40.87 8.22 -3.33
CA ILE A 328 39.50 7.75 -3.09
C ILE A 328 39.25 7.25 -1.66
N TYR A 329 40.22 7.41 -0.75
CA TYR A 329 40.17 6.87 0.61
C TYR A 329 38.89 7.26 1.36
N TRP A 330 38.52 8.54 1.31
CA TRP A 330 37.32 9.04 1.97
C TRP A 330 36.03 8.40 1.41
N LEU A 331 36.01 8.05 0.12
CA LEU A 331 34.89 7.34 -0.49
C LEU A 331 34.80 5.89 0.05
N LEU A 332 35.94 5.19 0.14
CA LEU A 332 36.01 3.83 0.69
C LEU A 332 35.58 3.80 2.17
N LEU A 333 36.06 4.77 2.96
CA LEU A 333 35.70 4.90 4.36
C LEU A 333 34.20 5.22 4.54
N ALA A 334 33.68 6.19 3.78
CA ALA A 334 32.26 6.54 3.80
C ALA A 334 31.37 5.36 3.39
N TYR A 335 31.82 4.58 2.39
CA TYR A 335 31.13 3.38 1.96
C TYR A 335 31.09 2.30 3.04
N GLY A 336 32.24 1.99 3.67
CA GLY A 336 32.32 1.04 4.78
C GLY A 336 31.48 1.47 5.99
N ALA A 337 31.52 2.76 6.34
CA ALA A 337 30.68 3.32 7.40
C ALA A 337 29.19 3.23 7.06
N GLY A 338 28.80 3.60 5.83
CA GLY A 338 27.43 3.53 5.34
C GLY A 338 26.87 2.11 5.37
N PHE A 339 27.69 1.11 5.03
CA PHE A 339 27.31 -0.30 5.10
C PHE A 339 26.83 -0.73 6.51
N LEU A 340 27.37 -0.12 7.57
CA LEU A 340 26.98 -0.40 8.96
C LEU A 340 25.91 0.57 9.49
N LEU A 341 25.99 1.85 9.13
CA LEU A 341 25.10 2.89 9.64
C LEU A 341 23.70 2.83 9.01
N ILE A 342 23.59 2.58 7.71
CA ILE A 342 22.29 2.47 7.01
C ILE A 342 21.39 1.41 7.66
N PRO A 343 21.82 0.14 7.87
CA PRO A 343 20.97 -0.88 8.44
C PRO A 343 20.66 -0.59 9.92
N LEU A 344 21.57 0.06 10.64
CA LEU A 344 21.36 0.48 12.03
C LEU A 344 20.26 1.55 12.14
N VAL A 345 20.33 2.60 11.34
CA VAL A 345 19.26 3.64 11.28
C VAL A 345 17.94 3.01 10.85
N ARG A 346 17.99 2.13 9.83
CA ARG A 346 16.81 1.42 9.33
C ARG A 346 16.19 0.52 10.39
N TYR A 347 16.98 -0.15 11.24
CA TYR A 347 16.47 -0.99 12.32
C TYR A 347 15.54 -0.20 13.25
N PHE A 348 15.97 0.99 13.69
CA PHE A 348 15.15 1.86 14.53
C PHE A 348 13.91 2.37 13.77
N TRP A 349 14.06 2.73 12.49
CA TRP A 349 12.93 3.16 11.67
C TRP A 349 11.88 2.05 11.50
N VAL A 350 12.30 0.81 11.20
CA VAL A 350 11.42 -0.36 11.08
C VAL A 350 10.70 -0.64 12.39
N LYS A 351 11.42 -0.57 13.53
CA LYS A 351 10.83 -0.74 14.85
C LYS A 351 9.72 0.29 15.11
N TRP A 352 10.03 1.57 14.92
CA TRP A 352 9.05 2.65 15.07
C TRP A 352 7.84 2.50 14.15
N ARG A 353 8.06 2.10 12.89
CA ARG A 353 6.97 1.83 11.93
C ARG A 353 6.10 0.66 12.37
N ASN A 354 6.70 -0.40 12.90
CA ASN A 354 5.97 -1.57 13.40
C ASN A 354 5.15 -1.26 14.64
N ASP A 355 5.64 -0.42 15.54
CA ASP A 355 4.87 0.05 16.70
C ASP A 355 3.59 0.77 16.22
N LYS A 356 3.72 1.70 15.25
CA LYS A 356 2.57 2.38 14.63
C LYS A 356 1.63 1.48 13.85
N ILE A 357 2.12 0.37 13.28
CA ILE A 357 1.26 -0.64 12.64
C ILE A 357 0.50 -1.43 13.70
N SER A 358 1.18 -1.79 14.79
CA SER A 358 0.57 -2.49 15.91
C SER A 358 -0.55 -1.67 16.54
N ASP A 359 -0.30 -0.38 16.80
CA ASP A 359 -1.31 0.54 17.35
C ASP A 359 -2.58 0.59 16.47
N ARG A 360 -2.41 0.78 15.15
CA ARG A 360 -3.54 0.82 14.20
C ARG A 360 -4.29 -0.51 14.13
N ASN A 361 -3.57 -1.64 14.12
CA ASN A 361 -4.20 -2.95 14.16
C ASN A 361 -4.98 -3.18 15.47
N HIS A 362 -4.44 -2.73 16.62
CA HIS A 362 -5.14 -2.81 17.90
C HIS A 362 -6.42 -1.96 17.91
N GLN A 363 -6.38 -0.74 17.37
CA GLN A 363 -7.56 0.11 17.26
C GLN A 363 -8.64 -0.54 16.38
N ARG A 364 -8.28 -1.06 15.20
CA ARG A 364 -9.22 -1.77 14.31
C ARG A 364 -9.79 -3.02 14.96
N GLN A 365 -8.96 -3.77 15.69
CA GLN A 365 -9.41 -4.93 16.46
C GLN A 365 -10.36 -4.54 17.59
N ALA A 366 -10.12 -3.43 18.29
CA ALA A 366 -11.01 -2.93 19.33
C ALA A 366 -12.39 -2.58 18.76
N ARG A 367 -12.44 -1.89 17.61
CA ARG A 367 -13.68 -1.58 16.90
C ARG A 367 -14.42 -2.84 16.45
N ALA A 368 -13.71 -3.83 15.92
CA ALA A 368 -14.29 -5.13 15.58
C ALA A 368 -14.92 -5.84 16.78
N LYS A 369 -14.32 -5.72 17.98
CA LYS A 369 -14.90 -6.29 19.21
C LYS A 369 -16.17 -5.56 19.64
N LEU A 370 -16.26 -4.24 19.47
CA LEU A 370 -17.47 -3.47 19.78
C LEU A 370 -18.66 -3.92 18.92
N ILE A 371 -18.43 -4.23 17.65
CA ILE A 371 -19.47 -4.74 16.76
C ILE A 371 -19.87 -6.17 17.14
N ALA A 372 -18.91 -7.02 17.50
CA ALA A 372 -19.19 -8.39 17.93
C ALA A 372 -19.97 -8.44 19.25
N ALA A 373 -19.79 -7.44 20.12
CA ALA A 373 -20.50 -7.26 21.37
C ALA A 373 -21.46 -6.06 21.30
N ALA A 374 -22.14 -5.90 20.15
CA ALA A 374 -23.03 -4.77 19.89
C ALA A 374 -24.13 -4.67 20.96
N ASP A 375 -24.30 -3.46 21.49
CA ASP A 375 -25.34 -3.12 22.43
C ASP A 375 -26.72 -3.05 21.75
N GLU A 376 -27.78 -2.90 22.54
CA GLU A 376 -29.15 -2.91 22.02
C GLU A 376 -29.39 -1.79 20.99
N LYS A 377 -28.79 -0.61 21.22
CA LYS A 377 -28.88 0.53 20.29
C LYS A 377 -28.22 0.21 18.94
N LEU A 378 -27.00 -0.33 18.94
CA LEU A 378 -26.30 -0.69 17.71
C LEU A 378 -27.01 -1.83 16.98
N GLN A 379 -27.58 -2.80 17.71
CA GLN A 379 -28.40 -3.87 17.11
C GLN A 379 -29.65 -3.32 16.41
N GLN A 380 -30.36 -2.35 17.02
CA GLN A 380 -31.50 -1.68 16.39
C GLN A 380 -31.09 -0.95 15.11
N LYS A 381 -29.96 -0.22 15.15
CA LYS A 381 -29.40 0.48 13.97
C LYS A 381 -29.07 -0.51 12.83
N ILE A 382 -28.43 -1.64 13.15
CA ILE A 382 -28.12 -2.71 12.18
C ILE A 382 -29.39 -3.32 11.60
N ASN A 383 -30.40 -3.60 12.43
CA ASN A 383 -31.69 -4.13 11.99
C ASN A 383 -32.43 -3.17 11.07
N TYR A 384 -32.36 -1.86 11.34
CA TYR A 384 -32.91 -0.84 10.46
C TYR A 384 -32.17 -0.80 9.11
N ALA A 385 -30.85 -0.88 9.10
CA ALA A 385 -30.07 -0.96 7.86
C ALA A 385 -30.49 -2.15 6.99
N HIS A 386 -30.80 -3.31 7.60
CA HIS A 386 -31.27 -4.49 6.87
C HIS A 386 -32.60 -4.28 6.10
N GLN A 387 -33.41 -3.27 6.44
CA GLN A 387 -34.62 -2.95 5.68
C GLN A 387 -34.31 -2.41 4.28
N PHE A 388 -33.11 -1.83 4.09
CA PHE A 388 -32.61 -1.35 2.81
C PHE A 388 -31.77 -2.41 2.07
N ALA A 389 -31.58 -3.60 2.67
CA ALA A 389 -30.80 -4.66 2.08
C ALA A 389 -31.62 -5.41 1.01
N THR A 390 -31.03 -5.65 -0.15
CA THR A 390 -31.64 -6.42 -1.23
C THR A 390 -30.56 -7.28 -1.89
N ASN A 391 -30.92 -8.46 -2.36
CA ASN A 391 -30.03 -9.36 -3.09
C ASN A 391 -30.67 -9.77 -4.41
N THR A 392 -30.35 -9.04 -5.48
CA THR A 392 -30.87 -9.31 -6.82
C THR A 392 -29.82 -10.09 -7.61
N VAL A 393 -30.13 -11.33 -7.96
CA VAL A 393 -29.30 -12.13 -8.87
C VAL A 393 -29.90 -12.05 -10.26
N ILE A 394 -29.17 -11.50 -11.22
CA ILE A 394 -29.53 -11.52 -12.65
C ILE A 394 -28.86 -12.75 -13.25
N ASP A 395 -29.65 -13.78 -13.52
CA ASP A 395 -29.25 -15.02 -14.18
C ASP A 395 -29.89 -15.09 -15.57
N LYS A 396 -29.52 -16.08 -16.38
CA LYS A 396 -30.06 -16.26 -17.74
C LYS A 396 -31.59 -16.36 -17.77
N ASP A 397 -32.16 -16.94 -16.72
CA ASP A 397 -33.60 -17.19 -16.59
C ASP A 397 -34.43 -15.93 -16.27
N ASN A 398 -33.79 -14.81 -15.87
CA ASN A 398 -34.46 -13.55 -15.56
C ASN A 398 -33.87 -12.34 -16.31
N LEU A 399 -33.17 -12.58 -17.41
CA LEU A 399 -32.77 -11.51 -18.33
C LEU A 399 -34.03 -10.84 -18.89
N ALA A 400 -33.99 -9.55 -19.21
CA ALA A 400 -35.07 -8.89 -19.98
C ALA A 400 -34.75 -8.87 -21.48
N TYR A 401 -33.47 -8.70 -21.80
CA TYR A 401 -32.95 -8.60 -23.16
C TYR A 401 -31.45 -8.91 -23.17
N SER A 402 -30.94 -9.50 -24.24
CA SER A 402 -29.53 -9.75 -24.51
C SER A 402 -29.12 -9.17 -25.87
N THR A 403 -27.93 -8.56 -25.93
CA THR A 403 -27.36 -8.06 -27.19
C THR A 403 -26.65 -9.15 -27.99
N GLU A 404 -26.49 -10.36 -27.45
CA GLU A 404 -25.78 -11.47 -28.10
C GLU A 404 -26.66 -12.25 -29.09
N THR A 405 -27.98 -12.23 -28.87
CA THR A 405 -28.99 -12.94 -29.65
C THR A 405 -29.87 -11.95 -30.41
N ASP A 406 -30.46 -12.36 -31.54
CA ASP A 406 -31.40 -11.47 -32.26
C ASP A 406 -32.69 -11.24 -31.45
N LEU A 407 -33.36 -10.10 -31.67
CA LEU A 407 -34.59 -9.75 -30.94
C LEU A 407 -35.72 -10.75 -31.21
N ILE A 408 -35.87 -11.21 -32.46
CA ILE A 408 -36.95 -12.12 -32.86
C ILE A 408 -36.75 -13.49 -32.23
N GLU A 409 -35.50 -13.95 -32.18
CA GLU A 409 -35.13 -15.22 -31.55
C GLU A 409 -35.42 -15.21 -30.04
N GLN A 410 -35.08 -14.11 -29.35
CA GLN A 410 -35.37 -13.93 -27.92
C GLN A 410 -36.87 -13.88 -27.61
N GLU A 411 -37.66 -13.20 -28.43
CA GLU A 411 -39.11 -13.10 -28.26
C GLU A 411 -39.79 -14.46 -28.50
N LEU A 412 -39.29 -15.24 -29.47
CA LEU A 412 -39.77 -16.59 -29.72
C LEU A 412 -39.48 -17.53 -28.54
N GLU A 413 -38.25 -17.51 -28.01
CA GLU A 413 -37.85 -18.31 -26.83
C GLU A 413 -38.62 -17.95 -25.56
N ARG A 414 -39.18 -16.74 -25.47
CA ARG A 414 -39.88 -16.21 -24.28
C ARG A 414 -41.39 -16.05 -24.44
N SER A 415 -41.93 -16.43 -25.58
CA SER A 415 -43.35 -16.29 -25.91
C SER A 415 -44.27 -16.80 -24.78
N ASP A 416 -44.00 -17.98 -24.23
CA ASP A 416 -44.78 -18.56 -23.14
C ASP A 416 -44.75 -17.72 -21.83
N GLN A 417 -43.60 -17.09 -21.52
CA GLN A 417 -43.45 -16.25 -20.32
C GLN A 417 -44.14 -14.90 -20.51
N ILE A 418 -44.01 -14.31 -21.70
CA ILE A 418 -44.67 -13.06 -22.08
C ILE A 418 -46.18 -13.24 -22.02
N ASP A 419 -46.71 -14.33 -22.58
CA ASP A 419 -48.13 -14.66 -22.54
C ASP A 419 -48.66 -14.84 -21.11
N ALA A 420 -47.86 -15.46 -20.22
CA ALA A 420 -48.22 -15.60 -18.82
C ALA A 420 -48.24 -14.25 -18.07
N GLU A 421 -47.28 -13.36 -18.35
CA GLU A 421 -47.25 -12.00 -17.76
C GLU A 421 -48.46 -11.17 -18.23
N TRP A 422 -48.81 -11.26 -19.51
CA TRP A 422 -49.99 -10.59 -20.07
C TRP A 422 -51.29 -11.06 -19.41
N ARG A 423 -51.47 -12.38 -19.21
CA ARG A 423 -52.63 -12.92 -18.48
C ARG A 423 -52.70 -12.38 -17.06
N LYS A 424 -51.57 -12.37 -16.35
CA LYS A 424 -51.50 -11.82 -14.98
C LYS A 424 -51.87 -10.33 -14.93
N ARG A 425 -51.38 -9.52 -15.86
CA ARG A 425 -51.72 -8.08 -15.95
C ARG A 425 -53.20 -7.85 -16.31
N LEU A 426 -53.80 -8.74 -17.09
CA LEU A 426 -55.23 -8.69 -17.40
C LEU A 426 -56.09 -9.08 -16.20
N GLU A 427 -55.63 -10.00 -15.36
CA GLU A 427 -56.30 -10.41 -14.12
C GLU A 427 -56.12 -9.42 -12.96
N GLU A 428 -55.00 -8.69 -12.90
CA GLU A 428 -54.73 -7.61 -11.91
C GLU A 428 -55.32 -6.25 -12.32
N GLY A 429 -55.85 -6.14 -13.55
CA GLY A 429 -56.39 -4.92 -14.15
C GLY A 429 -57.90 -4.71 -13.99
N GLU A 430 -58.59 -5.57 -13.23
CA GLU A 430 -59.95 -5.38 -12.71
C GLU A 430 -59.91 -5.11 -11.19
#